data_AF-A0A7Y4U7D5-F1
#
_entry.id   AF-A0A7Y4U7D5-F1
#
_cell.length_a   1.000
_cell.length_b   1.000
_cell.length_c   1.000
_cell.angle_alpha   90.00
_cell.angle_beta   90.00
_cell.angle_gamma   90.00
#
_symmetry.space_group_name_H-M   'P 1'
#
loop_
_entity.id
_entity.type
_entity.pdbx_description
1 polymer ?
#
loop_
_entity_poly.entity_id
_entity_poly.type
_entity_poly.pdbx_seq_one_letter_code
_entity_poly.pdbx_strand_id
1 'polypeptide(L)'
;MAHYLSRRDVLKSALAAGLVLPLVKIEISAAEEVKKVRPQSGDLFVFSLGERLGQVITLQDLPTGGPPLIAYPLDPLTRTVRDGSRLNQVLLLRLPQEDLTEQTRTVAAEGVVGYSAICPHTGCNVTGWKEDAKQLVCPCHASTFDPKDRARVASGPAPRPLAVLPLKLVDGKVTVAGAFSGRVGAEQK
;
A
#
# COMPACT_ATOMS: atom_id res chain seq x y z
N MET A 1 35.79 18.50 -53.43
CA MET A 1 36.06 17.05 -53.23
C MET A 1 35.30 16.61 -52.00
N ALA A 2 34.13 15.99 -52.16
CA ALA A 2 33.32 15.51 -51.05
C ALA A 2 33.67 14.04 -50.76
N HIS A 3 34.22 13.77 -49.58
CA HIS A 3 34.47 12.42 -49.10
C HIS A 3 33.14 11.71 -48.83
N TYR A 4 32.77 10.76 -49.70
CA TYR A 4 31.66 9.84 -49.45
C TYR A 4 32.11 8.79 -48.43
N LEU A 5 31.52 8.83 -47.24
CA LEU A 5 31.63 7.73 -46.27
C LEU A 5 30.99 6.47 -46.87
N SER A 6 31.74 5.37 -46.89
CA SER A 6 31.29 4.10 -47.44
C SER A 6 30.21 3.48 -46.56
N ARG A 7 29.20 2.87 -47.18
CA ARG A 7 28.16 2.08 -46.49
C ARG A 7 28.74 1.00 -45.55
N ARG A 8 29.99 0.57 -45.77
CA ARG A 8 30.69 -0.39 -44.91
C ARG A 8 31.18 0.23 -43.60
N ASP A 9 31.43 1.53 -43.55
CA ASP A 9 31.89 2.22 -42.34
C ASP A 9 30.71 2.53 -41.39
N VAL A 10 29.52 2.74 -41.95
CA VAL A 10 28.26 2.92 -41.19
C VAL A 10 27.82 1.61 -40.52
N LEU A 11 28.08 0.46 -41.13
CA LEU A 11 27.70 -0.85 -40.57
C LEU A 11 28.62 -1.32 -39.42
N LYS A 12 29.88 -0.85 -39.37
CA LYS A 12 30.81 -1.21 -38.29
C LYS A 12 30.54 -0.45 -36.98
N SER A 13 29.98 0.76 -37.05
CA SER A 13 29.60 1.55 -35.88
C SER A 13 28.27 1.12 -35.25
N ALA A 14 27.41 0.41 -35.98
CA ALA A 14 26.12 -0.09 -35.46
C ALA A 14 26.24 -1.25 -34.46
N LEU A 15 27.35 -2.01 -34.45
CA LEU A 15 27.54 -3.12 -33.50
C LEU A 15 27.97 -2.68 -32.10
N ALA A 16 28.56 -1.50 -31.94
CA ALA A 16 29.03 -1.03 -30.63
C ALA A 16 27.92 -0.40 -29.76
N ALA A 17 26.83 0.06 -30.37
CA ALA A 17 25.71 0.70 -29.66
C ALA A 17 24.65 -0.29 -29.14
N GLY A 18 24.71 -1.57 -29.52
CA GLY A 18 23.70 -2.58 -29.14
C GLY A 18 23.86 -3.16 -27.73
N LEU A 19 25.02 -2.97 -27.08
CA LEU A 19 25.37 -3.68 -25.84
C LEU A 19 25.07 -2.91 -24.54
N VAL A 20 24.74 -1.62 -24.60
CA VAL A 20 24.43 -0.80 -23.41
C VAL A 20 22.93 -0.83 -23.05
N LEU A 21 22.06 -1.04 -24.05
CA LEU A 21 20.60 -1.12 -23.88
C LEU A 21 20.06 -2.28 -23.01
N PRO A 22 20.62 -3.51 -23.00
CA PRO A 22 20.05 -4.58 -22.20
C PRO A 22 20.25 -4.39 -20.69
N LEU A 23 21.38 -3.82 -20.25
CA LEU A 23 21.69 -3.66 -18.82
C LEU A 23 20.78 -2.63 -18.14
N VAL A 24 20.58 -1.47 -18.76
CA VAL A 24 19.69 -0.42 -18.23
C VAL A 24 18.24 -0.90 -18.09
N LYS A 25 17.76 -1.73 -19.02
CA LYS A 25 16.41 -2.30 -18.95
C LYS A 25 16.24 -3.26 -17.78
N ILE A 26 17.28 -4.03 -17.44
CA ILE A 26 17.24 -5.00 -16.33
C ILE A 26 17.14 -4.27 -14.98
N GLU A 27 17.93 -3.22 -14.78
CA GLU A 27 17.93 -2.45 -13.53
C GLU A 27 16.59 -1.72 -13.29
N ILE A 28 16.02 -1.10 -14.32
CA ILE A 28 14.69 -0.46 -14.24
C ILE A 28 13.61 -1.48 -13.92
N SER A 29 13.63 -2.64 -14.59
CA SER A 29 12.66 -3.71 -14.33
C SER A 29 12.76 -4.23 -12.90
N ALA A 30 13.97 -4.40 -12.38
CA ALA A 30 14.19 -4.84 -11.00
C ALA A 30 13.68 -3.81 -9.99
N ALA A 31 13.97 -2.52 -10.21
CA ALA A 31 13.49 -1.44 -9.33
C ALA A 31 11.96 -1.36 -9.27
N GLU A 32 11.28 -1.53 -10.42
CA GLU A 32 9.81 -1.56 -10.50
C GLU A 32 9.20 -2.79 -9.82
N GLU A 33 9.85 -3.95 -9.88
CA GLU A 33 9.39 -5.15 -9.17
C GLU A 33 9.51 -5.00 -7.65
N VAL A 34 10.56 -4.33 -7.14
CA VAL A 34 10.71 -4.07 -5.69
C VAL A 34 9.55 -3.21 -5.17
N LYS A 35 9.05 -2.26 -5.97
CA LYS A 35 7.87 -1.46 -5.62
C LYS A 35 6.57 -2.25 -5.54
N LYS A 36 6.48 -3.42 -6.19
CA LYS A 36 5.30 -4.31 -6.17
C LYS A 36 5.29 -5.29 -5.00
N VAL A 37 6.43 -5.48 -4.34
CA VAL A 37 6.55 -6.34 -3.17
C VAL A 37 5.52 -5.93 -2.10
N ARG A 38 4.89 -6.92 -1.45
CA ARG A 38 3.92 -6.70 -0.36
C ARG A 38 4.56 -5.93 0.80
N PRO A 39 3.77 -5.29 1.69
CA PRO A 39 4.33 -4.70 2.90
C PRO A 39 5.21 -5.70 3.66
N GLN A 40 6.39 -5.25 4.07
CA GLN A 40 7.37 -6.03 4.82
C GLN A 40 7.41 -5.55 6.27
N SER A 41 7.74 -6.45 7.20
CA SER A 41 7.95 -6.05 8.61
C SER A 41 9.05 -4.99 8.69
N GLY A 42 8.77 -3.90 9.41
CA GLY A 42 9.67 -2.75 9.52
C GLY A 42 9.39 -1.63 8.52
N ASP A 43 8.54 -1.85 7.51
CA ASP A 43 8.10 -0.76 6.63
C ASP A 43 7.38 0.32 7.45
N LEU A 44 7.70 1.58 7.14
CA LEU A 44 6.95 2.76 7.57
C LEU A 44 5.77 2.99 6.63
N PHE A 45 4.97 4.02 6.90
CA PHE A 45 3.90 4.46 6.00
C PHE A 45 4.12 5.86 5.50
N VAL A 46 3.70 6.12 4.27
CA VAL A 46 3.69 7.46 3.66
C VAL A 46 2.31 7.83 3.15
N PHE A 47 1.99 9.12 3.16
CA PHE A 47 0.76 9.64 2.53
C PHE A 47 0.74 9.28 1.05
N SER A 48 -0.40 8.75 0.58
CA SER A 48 -0.55 8.35 -0.83
C SER A 48 -1.11 9.46 -1.73
N LEU A 49 -1.52 10.60 -1.17
CA LEU A 49 -2.17 11.71 -1.88
C LEU A 49 -2.05 13.02 -1.10
N GLY A 50 -2.39 14.13 -1.76
CA GLY A 50 -2.41 15.47 -1.16
C GLY A 50 -1.04 16.12 -1.06
N GLU A 51 -0.96 17.27 -0.38
CA GLU A 51 0.26 18.08 -0.26
C GLU A 51 1.40 17.38 0.48
N ARG A 52 1.05 16.39 1.31
CA ARG A 52 2.01 15.60 2.08
C ARG A 52 2.43 14.29 1.40
N LEU A 53 2.11 14.11 0.10
CA LEU A 53 2.46 12.92 -0.68
C LEU A 53 3.92 12.48 -0.44
N GLY A 54 4.11 11.21 -0.06
CA GLY A 54 5.44 10.63 0.20
C GLY A 54 6.07 10.99 1.54
N GLN A 55 5.49 11.90 2.33
CA GLN A 55 5.93 12.17 3.70
C GLN A 55 5.55 11.01 4.61
N VAL A 56 6.37 10.74 5.63
CA VAL A 56 6.12 9.67 6.60
C VAL A 56 4.94 10.03 7.49
N ILE A 57 4.03 9.07 7.68
CA ILE A 57 2.91 9.15 8.61
C ILE A 57 3.40 8.81 10.02
N THR A 58 3.08 9.65 10.99
CA THR A 58 3.34 9.41 12.41
C THR A 58 2.05 9.23 13.18
N LEU A 59 2.16 8.90 14.48
CA LEU A 59 0.97 8.78 15.34
C LEU A 59 0.17 10.09 15.42
N GLN A 60 0.82 11.25 15.31
CA GLN A 60 0.15 12.56 15.37
C GLN A 60 -0.77 12.81 14.16
N ASP A 61 -0.51 12.16 13.03
CA ASP A 61 -1.34 12.27 11.83
C ASP A 61 -2.65 11.47 11.93
N LEU A 62 -2.78 10.61 12.95
CA LEU A 62 -3.90 9.69 13.15
C LEU A 62 -4.66 10.05 14.44
N PRO A 63 -5.53 11.09 14.40
CA PRO A 63 -6.33 11.45 15.57
C PRO A 63 -7.29 10.31 15.95
N THR A 64 -7.42 10.08 17.25
CA THR A 64 -8.33 9.05 17.79
C THR A 64 -9.77 9.33 17.36
N GLY A 65 -10.42 8.33 16.76
CA GLY A 65 -11.78 8.43 16.25
C GLY A 65 -11.91 9.14 14.90
N GLY A 66 -10.80 9.62 14.32
CA GLY A 66 -10.79 10.30 13.03
C GLY A 66 -10.98 9.36 11.82
N PRO A 67 -11.13 9.93 10.61
CA PRO A 67 -11.28 9.15 9.39
C PRO A 67 -9.99 8.37 9.07
N PRO A 68 -10.08 7.30 8.26
CA PRO A 68 -8.90 6.58 7.81
C PRO A 68 -8.06 7.41 6.83
N LEU A 69 -6.74 7.30 6.97
CA LEU A 69 -5.77 7.69 5.96
C LEU A 69 -5.50 6.52 5.01
N ILE A 70 -5.33 6.83 3.72
CA ILE A 70 -4.80 5.87 2.73
C ILE A 70 -3.30 6.08 2.61
N ALA A 71 -2.54 5.00 2.76
CA ALA A 71 -1.10 5.03 2.80
C ALA A 71 -0.47 3.93 1.94
N TYR A 72 0.79 4.13 1.59
CA TYR A 72 1.66 3.07 1.06
C TYR A 72 2.77 2.72 2.05
N PRO A 73 3.23 1.46 2.09
CA PRO A 73 4.42 1.07 2.82
C PRO A 73 5.67 1.69 2.21
N LEU A 74 6.63 2.00 3.06
CA LEU A 74 7.91 2.59 2.74
C LEU A 74 9.01 1.78 3.44
N ASP A 75 9.93 1.25 2.64
CA ASP A 75 11.16 0.67 3.19
C ASP A 75 12.02 1.79 3.80
N PRO A 76 12.29 1.78 5.12
CA PRO A 76 13.04 2.86 5.75
C PRO A 76 14.51 2.90 5.35
N LEU A 77 15.08 1.78 4.90
CA LEU A 77 16.49 1.67 4.54
C LEU A 77 16.73 2.15 3.11
N THR A 78 15.96 1.61 2.16
CA THR A 78 16.13 1.94 0.74
C THR A 78 15.33 3.16 0.32
N ARG A 79 14.43 3.65 1.18
CA ARG A 79 13.46 4.71 0.89
C ARG A 79 12.48 4.35 -0.23
N THR A 80 12.38 3.07 -0.59
CA THR A 80 11.46 2.60 -1.63
C THR A 80 10.03 2.61 -1.12
N VAL A 81 9.17 3.41 -1.74
CA VAL A 81 7.73 3.31 -1.54
C VAL A 81 7.21 2.11 -2.34
N ARG A 82 6.49 1.20 -1.69
CA ARG A 82 5.92 0.00 -2.31
C ARG A 82 4.58 0.30 -2.99
N ASP A 83 4.59 1.29 -3.88
CA ASP A 83 3.41 1.81 -4.60
C ASP A 83 3.21 1.18 -6.00
N GLY A 84 4.08 0.26 -6.41
CA GLY A 84 4.01 -0.41 -7.72
C GLY A 84 2.80 -1.33 -7.88
N SER A 85 2.06 -1.59 -6.79
CA SER A 85 0.79 -2.31 -6.81
C SER A 85 -0.23 -1.60 -5.92
N ARG A 86 -1.41 -1.27 -6.48
CA ARG A 86 -2.56 -0.78 -5.69
C ARG A 86 -2.92 -1.69 -4.51
N LEU A 87 -2.62 -2.99 -4.63
CA LEU A 87 -2.89 -3.97 -3.58
C LEU A 87 -2.01 -3.74 -2.32
N ASN A 88 -1.03 -2.84 -2.38
CA ASN A 88 -0.26 -2.41 -1.22
C ASN A 88 -0.88 -1.21 -0.49
N GLN A 89 -1.98 -0.62 -0.97
CA GLN A 89 -2.65 0.46 -0.25
C GLN A 89 -3.23 -0.04 1.09
N VAL A 90 -2.97 0.73 2.14
CA VAL A 90 -3.39 0.44 3.51
C VAL A 90 -4.26 1.57 4.03
N LEU A 91 -5.36 1.21 4.67
CA LEU A 91 -6.16 2.09 5.51
C LEU A 91 -5.56 2.10 6.92
N LEU A 92 -5.16 3.27 7.38
CA LEU A 92 -4.70 3.52 8.75
C LEU A 92 -5.71 4.42 9.46
N LEU A 93 -6.20 3.99 10.61
CA LEU A 93 -7.06 4.80 11.47
C LEU A 93 -6.77 4.48 12.92
N ARG A 94 -7.00 5.45 13.81
CA ARG A 94 -6.84 5.29 15.25
C ARG A 94 -8.20 5.29 15.92
N LEU A 95 -8.46 4.31 16.77
CA LEU A 95 -9.69 4.19 17.56
C LEU A 95 -9.33 4.09 19.05
N PRO A 96 -10.26 4.42 19.97
CA PRO A 96 -10.09 4.13 21.39
C PRO A 96 -9.81 2.64 21.59
N GLN A 97 -8.83 2.31 22.42
CA GLN A 97 -8.39 0.91 22.57
C GLN A 97 -9.46 0.02 23.22
N GLU A 98 -10.27 0.62 24.08
CA GLU A 98 -11.41 0.01 24.74
C GLU A 98 -12.49 -0.43 23.74
N ASP A 99 -12.62 0.25 22.60
CA ASP A 99 -13.59 -0.06 21.55
C ASP A 99 -13.17 -1.26 20.68
N LEU A 100 -11.88 -1.61 20.69
CA LEU A 100 -11.34 -2.69 19.87
C LEU A 100 -11.62 -4.06 20.49
N THR A 101 -11.94 -5.06 19.67
CA THR A 101 -11.98 -6.46 20.13
C THR A 101 -10.59 -6.90 20.59
N GLU A 102 -10.52 -7.89 21.48
CA GLU A 102 -9.23 -8.42 21.97
C GLU A 102 -8.35 -8.87 20.80
N GLN A 103 -8.93 -9.58 19.83
CA GLN A 103 -8.23 -10.04 18.63
C GLN A 103 -7.74 -8.89 17.75
N THR A 104 -8.43 -7.74 17.73
CA THR A 104 -7.99 -6.55 17.00
C THR A 104 -6.87 -5.83 17.75
N ARG A 105 -6.94 -5.76 19.09
CA ARG A 105 -5.90 -5.15 19.93
C ARG A 105 -4.55 -5.82 19.76
N THR A 106 -4.50 -7.15 19.63
CA THR A 106 -3.23 -7.90 19.46
C THR A 106 -2.42 -7.53 18.22
N VAL A 107 -3.06 -6.90 17.22
CA VAL A 107 -2.43 -6.52 15.93
C VAL A 107 -2.46 -5.02 15.69
N ALA A 108 -2.92 -4.24 16.67
CA ALA A 108 -2.99 -2.79 16.65
C ALA A 108 -1.78 -2.16 17.36
N ALA A 109 -1.48 -0.90 17.05
CA ALA A 109 -0.43 -0.11 17.69
C ALA A 109 -1.03 1.13 18.35
N GLU A 110 -1.16 1.15 19.68
CA GLU A 110 -1.77 2.27 20.43
C GLU A 110 -3.16 2.70 19.91
N GLY A 111 -3.98 1.72 19.52
CA GLY A 111 -5.31 1.96 18.94
C GLY A 111 -5.30 2.20 17.42
N VAL A 112 -4.12 2.30 16.80
CA VAL A 112 -3.98 2.34 15.34
C VAL A 112 -4.16 0.95 14.78
N VAL A 113 -5.10 0.82 13.85
CA VAL A 113 -5.39 -0.41 13.10
C VAL A 113 -5.06 -0.22 11.63
N GLY A 114 -4.59 -1.30 10.99
CA GLY A 114 -4.17 -1.33 9.60
C GLY A 114 -4.94 -2.38 8.80
N TYR A 115 -5.56 -1.98 7.70
CA TYR A 115 -6.31 -2.87 6.83
C TYR A 115 -5.96 -2.65 5.37
N SER A 116 -6.10 -3.65 4.51
CA SER A 116 -6.03 -3.42 3.07
C SER A 116 -7.08 -2.42 2.64
N ALA A 117 -6.71 -1.45 1.80
CA ALA A 117 -7.64 -0.51 1.21
C ALA A 117 -8.43 -1.10 0.02
N ILE A 118 -8.33 -2.41 -0.24
CA ILE A 118 -8.93 -3.05 -1.41
C ILE A 118 -10.08 -3.94 -0.98
N CYS A 119 -11.28 -3.58 -1.43
CA CYS A 119 -12.51 -4.32 -1.17
C CYS A 119 -12.43 -5.73 -1.77
N PRO A 120 -12.72 -6.79 -0.99
CA PRO A 120 -12.63 -8.17 -1.45
C PRO A 120 -13.82 -8.61 -2.31
N HIS A 121 -14.80 -7.73 -2.54
CA HIS A 121 -15.90 -7.97 -3.46
C HIS A 121 -15.38 -8.00 -4.92
N THR A 122 -15.16 -6.83 -5.51
CA THR A 122 -14.71 -6.67 -6.91
C THR A 122 -13.39 -5.91 -7.02
N GLY A 123 -12.70 -5.65 -5.90
CA GLY A 123 -11.36 -5.09 -5.92
C GLY A 123 -11.30 -3.56 -5.99
N CYS A 124 -12.43 -2.85 -5.80
CA CYS A 124 -12.45 -1.40 -5.65
C CYS A 124 -11.67 -0.92 -4.43
N ASN A 125 -11.18 0.32 -4.47
CA ASN A 125 -10.63 0.96 -3.29
C ASN A 125 -11.75 1.29 -2.29
N VAL A 126 -11.49 1.01 -1.02
CA VAL A 126 -12.30 1.43 0.12
C VAL A 126 -11.85 2.83 0.49
N THR A 127 -12.68 3.83 0.23
CA THR A 127 -12.32 5.25 0.37
C THR A 127 -13.30 6.04 1.23
N GLY A 128 -14.46 5.47 1.55
CA GLY A 128 -15.48 6.15 2.34
C GLY A 128 -15.39 5.85 3.83
N TRP A 129 -15.96 6.74 4.63
CA TRP A 129 -16.02 6.67 6.08
C TRP A 129 -17.40 7.11 6.55
N LYS A 130 -18.06 6.29 7.37
CA LYS A 130 -19.30 6.65 8.07
C LYS A 130 -18.95 7.09 9.48
N GLU A 131 -18.99 8.39 9.72
CA GLU A 131 -18.59 9.00 10.99
C GLU A 131 -19.40 8.46 12.19
N ASP A 132 -20.73 8.43 12.09
CA ASP A 132 -21.61 8.01 13.19
C ASP A 132 -21.40 6.54 13.58
N ALA A 133 -21.26 5.67 12.58
CA ALA A 133 -21.10 4.23 12.80
C ALA A 133 -19.63 3.82 12.99
N LYS A 134 -18.68 4.73 12.73
CA LYS A 134 -17.24 4.47 12.64
C LYS A 134 -16.92 3.29 11.72
N GLN A 135 -17.48 3.29 10.51
CA GLN A 135 -17.32 2.20 9.54
C GLN A 135 -16.60 2.63 8.27
N LEU A 136 -15.74 1.75 7.76
CA LEU A 136 -15.08 1.88 6.46
C LEU A 136 -16.10 1.55 5.36
N VAL A 137 -16.07 2.27 4.23
CA VAL A 137 -17.05 2.11 3.14
C VAL A 137 -16.38 1.92 1.80
N CYS A 138 -16.76 0.84 1.10
CA CYS A 138 -16.51 0.70 -0.32
C CYS A 138 -17.65 1.39 -1.11
N PRO A 139 -17.37 2.45 -1.88
CA PRO A 139 -18.42 3.20 -2.58
C PRO A 139 -19.04 2.45 -3.76
N CYS A 140 -18.37 1.42 -4.31
CA CYS A 140 -18.82 0.74 -5.52
C CYS A 140 -20.15 0.00 -5.35
N HIS A 141 -20.31 -0.75 -4.25
CA HIS A 141 -21.50 -1.57 -3.97
C HIS A 141 -21.92 -1.50 -2.50
N ALA A 142 -21.56 -0.40 -1.84
CA ALA A 142 -21.92 -0.09 -0.46
C ALA A 142 -21.51 -1.14 0.60
N SER A 143 -20.47 -1.94 0.36
CA SER A 143 -19.93 -2.79 1.42
C SER A 143 -19.36 -1.94 2.54
N THR A 144 -19.74 -2.23 3.78
CA THR A 144 -19.17 -1.57 4.96
C THR A 144 -18.42 -2.57 5.83
N PHE A 145 -17.39 -2.08 6.51
CA PHE A 145 -16.52 -2.89 7.35
C PHE A 145 -16.36 -2.24 8.72
N ASP A 146 -16.40 -3.06 9.76
CA ASP A 146 -16.24 -2.66 11.15
C ASP A 146 -14.75 -2.70 11.55
N PRO A 147 -14.05 -1.57 11.63
CA PRO A 147 -12.62 -1.53 11.95
C PRO A 147 -12.32 -1.90 13.41
N LYS A 148 -13.33 -1.96 14.29
CA LYS A 148 -13.15 -2.36 15.70
C LYS A 148 -12.99 -3.86 15.86
N ASP A 149 -13.50 -4.62 14.89
CA ASP A 149 -13.43 -6.08 14.86
C ASP A 149 -12.83 -6.57 13.53
N ARG A 150 -11.51 -6.44 13.39
CA ARG A 150 -10.73 -6.99 12.28
C ARG A 150 -11.28 -6.67 10.88
N ALA A 151 -11.89 -5.50 10.69
CA ALA A 151 -12.58 -5.10 9.46
C ALA A 151 -13.64 -6.12 8.98
N ARG A 152 -14.36 -6.75 9.92
CA ARG A 152 -15.49 -7.63 9.66
C ARG A 152 -16.48 -6.94 8.73
N VAL A 153 -17.05 -7.68 7.78
CA VAL A 153 -18.12 -7.17 6.93
C VAL A 153 -19.33 -6.84 7.80
N ALA A 154 -19.73 -5.59 7.81
CA ALA A 154 -20.91 -5.13 8.53
C ALA A 154 -22.15 -5.09 7.62
N SER A 155 -21.96 -4.81 6.32
CA SER A 155 -23.03 -4.80 5.32
C SER A 155 -22.49 -4.92 3.90
N GLY A 156 -23.37 -5.23 2.95
CA GLY A 156 -23.10 -5.28 1.51
C GLY A 156 -22.49 -6.60 1.02
N PRO A 157 -22.09 -6.67 -0.26
CA PRO A 157 -21.79 -7.93 -0.95
C PRO A 157 -20.36 -8.46 -0.76
N ALA A 158 -19.51 -7.80 0.03
CA ALA A 158 -18.15 -8.28 0.27
C ALA A 158 -18.19 -9.66 0.96
N PRO A 159 -17.51 -10.69 0.42
CA PRO A 159 -17.66 -12.05 0.92
C PRO A 159 -16.85 -12.33 2.19
N ARG A 160 -15.99 -11.39 2.60
CA ARG A 160 -15.03 -11.55 3.69
C ARG A 160 -14.52 -10.21 4.22
N PRO A 161 -13.89 -10.18 5.41
CA PRO A 161 -13.25 -8.99 5.96
C PRO A 161 -12.13 -8.45 5.04
N LEU A 162 -11.78 -7.18 5.25
CA LEU A 162 -10.53 -6.64 4.70
C LEU A 162 -9.34 -7.37 5.34
N ALA A 163 -8.27 -7.57 4.56
CA ALA A 163 -7.07 -8.19 5.12
C ALA A 163 -6.45 -7.29 6.20
N VAL A 164 -6.25 -7.82 7.40
CA VAL A 164 -5.63 -7.10 8.51
C VAL A 164 -4.12 -7.08 8.32
N LEU A 165 -3.50 -5.92 8.46
CA LEU A 165 -2.06 -5.73 8.48
C LEU A 165 -1.62 -5.47 9.93
N PRO A 166 -0.88 -6.38 10.57
CA PRO A 166 -0.37 -6.17 11.92
C PRO A 166 0.56 -4.95 11.99
N LEU A 167 0.37 -4.12 13.01
CA LEU A 167 1.13 -2.89 13.23
C LEU A 167 1.87 -2.91 14.57
N LYS A 168 2.92 -2.11 14.67
CA LYS A 168 3.61 -1.76 15.91
C LYS A 168 4.02 -0.29 15.87
N LEU A 169 4.32 0.28 17.03
CA LEU A 169 4.89 1.62 17.14
C LEU A 169 6.39 1.51 17.40
N VAL A 170 7.19 2.24 16.62
CA VAL A 170 8.65 2.36 16.83
C VAL A 170 8.99 3.84 16.72
N ASP A 171 9.53 4.43 17.79
CA ASP A 171 9.92 5.85 17.85
C ASP A 171 8.81 6.82 17.40
N GLY A 172 7.56 6.55 17.81
CA GLY A 172 6.39 7.36 17.45
C GLY A 172 5.88 7.18 16.01
N LYS A 173 6.48 6.28 15.23
CA LYS A 173 6.10 5.97 13.85
C LYS A 173 5.33 4.66 13.79
N VAL A 174 4.21 4.70 13.06
CA VAL A 174 3.43 3.50 12.76
C VAL A 174 4.24 2.64 11.79
N THR A 175 4.46 1.38 12.15
CA THR A 175 5.35 0.46 11.44
C THR A 175 4.64 -0.87 11.21
N VAL A 176 4.87 -1.50 10.06
CA VAL A 176 4.40 -2.86 9.77
C VAL A 176 5.06 -3.85 10.73
N ALA A 177 4.25 -4.68 11.40
CA ALA A 177 4.71 -5.73 12.30
C ALA A 177 4.71 -7.12 11.65
N GLY A 178 3.99 -7.32 10.55
CA GLY A 178 3.93 -8.60 9.86
C GLY A 178 3.17 -8.54 8.54
N ALA A 179 3.09 -9.68 7.85
CA ALA A 179 2.34 -9.79 6.61
C ALA A 179 0.82 -9.64 6.84
N PHE A 180 0.07 -9.36 5.77
CA PHE A 180 -1.38 -9.42 5.80
C PHE A 180 -1.87 -10.79 6.28
N SER A 181 -2.81 -10.79 7.23
CA SER A 181 -3.42 -12.01 7.81
C SER A 181 -4.37 -12.76 6.87
N GLY A 182 -4.57 -12.28 5.64
CA GLY A 182 -5.47 -12.90 4.67
C GLY A 182 -5.27 -12.35 3.26
N ARG A 183 -6.04 -12.89 2.31
CA ARG A 183 -5.96 -12.49 0.89
C ARG A 183 -6.29 -11.00 0.73
N VAL A 184 -5.53 -10.31 -0.11
CA VAL A 184 -5.79 -8.90 -0.47
C VAL A 184 -6.59 -8.82 -1.77
N GLY A 185 -7.63 -7.97 -1.81
CA GLY A 185 -8.45 -7.71 -3.00
C GLY A 185 -9.44 -8.81 -3.38
N ALA A 186 -10.08 -8.69 -4.55
CA ALA A 186 -11.08 -9.65 -5.01
C ALA A 186 -10.47 -11.02 -5.31
N GLU A 187 -11.33 -12.05 -5.27
CA GLU A 187 -11.00 -13.35 -5.84
C GLU A 187 -10.98 -13.26 -7.37
N GLN A 188 -9.87 -13.70 -7.96
CA GLN A 188 -9.79 -13.93 -9.41
C GLN A 188 -10.55 -15.24 -9.66
N LYS A 189 -11.66 -15.17 -10.39
CA LYS A 189 -12.35 -16.37 -10.89
C LYS A 189 -11.73 -16.82 -12.20
#